data_AF-A0A7K0CXL7-F1
#
_entry.id   AF-A0A7K0CXL7-F1
#
_cell.length_a   1.000
_cell.length_b   1.000
_cell.length_c   1.000
_cell.angle_alpha   90.00
_cell.angle_beta   90.00
_cell.angle_gamma   90.00
#
_symmetry.space_group_name_H-M   'P 1'
#
loop_
_entity.id
_entity.type
_entity.pdbx_description
1 polymer ?
#
loop_
_entity_poly.entity_id
_entity_poly.type
_entity_poly.pdbx_seq_one_letter_code
_entity_poly.pdbx_strand_id
1 'polypeptide(L)'
;MWTGGVAFYSVGGVEGWGREAAVRGYLISVGQFEDLVAQEMYREPGAVGIDVDAVVREGMVRVGDGRYETVVCLGEREGIPVLTCTAPWDPATVELRRPAPRYLRMLVEGLRESHGWDAERIHSYLVGLPGIRGLWDAAELDALIREE
;
A
#
# COMPACT_ATOMS: atom_id res chain seq x y z
N MET A 1 1.63 9.82 -13.34
CA MET A 1 2.62 9.04 -12.54
C MET A 1 3.15 9.88 -11.38
N TRP A 2 3.44 9.27 -10.24
CA TRP A 2 4.14 9.92 -9.12
C TRP A 2 5.64 10.07 -9.48
N THR A 3 6.24 11.24 -9.21
CA THR A 3 7.64 11.54 -9.56
C THR A 3 8.63 11.08 -8.47
N GLY A 4 8.26 10.07 -7.67
CA GLY A 4 9.02 9.56 -6.54
C GLY A 4 8.61 8.13 -6.18
N GLY A 5 9.07 7.63 -5.03
CA GLY A 5 8.67 6.33 -4.51
C GLY A 5 7.16 6.24 -4.25
N VAL A 6 6.61 5.03 -4.42
CA VAL A 6 5.22 4.67 -4.08
C VAL A 6 5.22 3.54 -3.06
N ALA A 7 4.16 3.44 -2.27
CA ALA A 7 4.07 2.47 -1.19
C ALA A 7 3.86 1.04 -1.73
N PHE A 8 4.49 0.06 -1.08
CA PHE A 8 4.23 -1.36 -1.29
C PHE A 8 4.04 -2.02 0.07
N TYR A 9 3.30 -3.13 0.09
CA TYR A 9 3.08 -3.96 1.27
C TYR A 9 4.03 -5.15 1.22
N SER A 10 4.73 -5.41 2.32
CA SER A 10 5.64 -6.56 2.43
C SER A 10 5.01 -7.64 3.30
N VAL A 11 4.69 -8.79 2.69
CA VAL A 11 4.09 -9.93 3.40
C VAL A 11 5.06 -10.57 4.39
N GLY A 12 6.33 -10.76 4.00
CA GLY A 12 7.35 -11.35 4.87
C GLY A 12 7.87 -10.37 5.94
N GLY A 13 7.69 -9.07 5.70
CA GLY A 13 8.32 -8.00 6.45
C GLY A 13 9.85 -8.05 6.38
N VAL A 14 10.50 -7.02 6.91
CA VAL A 14 11.96 -6.93 7.00
C VAL A 14 12.33 -6.70 8.46
N GLU A 15 13.41 -7.33 8.91
CA GLU A 15 13.91 -7.12 10.27
C GLU A 15 14.22 -5.63 10.51
N GLY A 16 13.78 -5.09 11.65
CA GLY A 16 13.92 -3.67 11.98
C GLY A 16 12.93 -2.72 11.30
N TRP A 17 12.02 -3.22 10.44
CA TRP A 17 10.91 -2.44 9.89
C TRP A 17 9.66 -2.56 10.76
N GLY A 18 8.78 -1.56 10.68
CA GLY A 18 7.47 -1.62 11.32
C GLY A 18 6.67 -2.83 10.84
N ARG A 19 5.88 -3.43 11.73
CA ARG A 19 5.06 -4.62 11.45
C ARG A 19 3.58 -4.30 11.19
N GLU A 20 3.20 -3.04 11.36
CA GLU A 20 1.82 -2.58 11.18
C GLU A 20 1.74 -1.65 9.96
N ALA A 21 0.65 -1.78 9.23
CA ALA A 21 0.30 -0.88 8.14
C ALA A 21 -1.13 -0.35 8.38
N ALA A 22 -1.26 0.98 8.37
CA ALA A 22 -2.57 1.62 8.35
C ALA A 22 -3.21 1.42 6.96
N VAL A 23 -4.45 0.96 6.94
CA VAL A 23 -5.18 0.64 5.71
C VAL A 23 -6.62 1.16 5.77
N ARG A 24 -7.16 1.53 4.60
CA ARG A 24 -8.59 1.76 4.40
C ARG A 24 -9.16 0.57 3.64
N GLY A 25 -10.11 -0.13 4.24
CA GLY A 25 -10.84 -1.22 3.58
C GLY A 25 -11.97 -0.68 2.71
N TYR A 26 -12.16 -1.28 1.54
CA TYR A 26 -13.31 -1.04 0.68
C TYR A 26 -14.04 -2.36 0.45
N LEU A 27 -15.34 -2.39 0.71
CA LEU A 27 -16.17 -3.55 0.36
C LEU A 27 -16.67 -3.39 -1.08
N ILE A 28 -16.06 -4.15 -1.98
CA ILE A 28 -16.33 -4.12 -3.41
C ILE A 28 -16.52 -5.54 -3.94
N SER A 29 -17.13 -5.67 -5.12
CA SER A 29 -17.25 -6.98 -5.77
C SER A 29 -15.91 -7.49 -6.28
N VAL A 30 -15.82 -8.79 -6.54
CA VAL A 30 -14.62 -9.40 -7.15
C VAL A 30 -14.29 -8.73 -8.49
N GLY A 31 -15.28 -8.51 -9.36
CA GLY A 31 -15.06 -7.83 -10.64
C GLY A 31 -14.52 -6.39 -10.49
N GLN A 32 -15.00 -5.64 -9.49
CA GLN A 32 -14.44 -4.30 -9.21
C GLN A 32 -13.00 -4.37 -8.70
N PHE A 33 -12.66 -5.40 -7.92
CA PHE A 33 -11.29 -5.62 -7.48
C PHE A 33 -10.38 -6.05 -8.63
N GLU A 34 -10.86 -6.90 -9.54
CA GLU A 34 -10.16 -7.29 -10.77
C GLU A 34 -9.87 -6.07 -11.65
N ASP A 35 -10.84 -5.17 -11.82
CA ASP A 35 -10.66 -3.92 -12.58
C ASP A 35 -9.64 -2.99 -11.91
N LEU A 36 -9.65 -2.89 -10.58
CA LEU A 36 -8.64 -2.12 -9.83
C LEU A 36 -7.25 -2.71 -10.05
N VAL A 37 -7.10 -4.03 -9.96
CA VAL A 37 -5.83 -4.71 -10.19
C VAL A 37 -5.36 -4.53 -11.64
N ALA A 38 -6.27 -4.65 -12.62
CA ALA A 38 -5.98 -4.38 -14.02
C ALA A 38 -5.46 -2.94 -14.23
N GLN A 39 -6.09 -1.95 -13.58
CA GLN A 39 -5.65 -0.55 -13.64
C GLN A 39 -4.24 -0.36 -13.06
N GLU A 40 -3.92 -0.95 -11.90
CA GLU A 40 -2.58 -0.88 -11.31
C GLU A 40 -1.51 -1.54 -12.19
N MET A 41 -1.94 -2.50 -13.01
CA MET A 41 -1.11 -3.22 -13.98
C MET A 41 -1.06 -2.54 -15.36
N TYR A 42 -1.69 -1.36 -15.51
CA TYR A 42 -1.84 -0.64 -16.78
C TYR A 42 -2.50 -1.47 -17.89
N ARG A 43 -3.49 -2.29 -17.52
CA ARG A 43 -4.30 -3.10 -18.42
C ARG A 43 -5.74 -2.57 -18.46
N GLU A 44 -6.47 -2.97 -19.50
CA GLU A 44 -7.89 -2.64 -19.63
C GLU A 44 -8.73 -3.37 -18.55
N PRO A 45 -9.85 -2.77 -18.11
CA PRO A 45 -10.83 -3.46 -17.26
C PRO A 45 -11.24 -4.83 -17.83
N GLY A 46 -11.42 -5.81 -16.95
CA GLY A 46 -11.70 -7.21 -17.31
C GLY A 46 -10.52 -8.00 -17.88
N ALA A 47 -9.32 -7.43 -18.00
CA ALA A 47 -8.13 -8.14 -18.48
C ALA A 47 -7.45 -9.04 -17.41
N VAL A 48 -7.94 -9.00 -16.17
CA VAL A 48 -7.42 -9.77 -15.04
C VAL A 48 -8.55 -10.61 -14.46
N GLY A 49 -8.29 -11.91 -14.27
CA GLY A 49 -9.17 -12.80 -13.53
C GLY A 49 -8.49 -13.27 -12.25
N ILE A 50 -9.15 -13.13 -11.11
CA ILE A 50 -8.60 -13.47 -9.79
C ILE A 50 -9.41 -14.63 -9.19
N ASP A 51 -8.77 -15.77 -9.05
CA ASP A 51 -9.31 -16.89 -8.27
C ASP A 51 -9.14 -16.58 -6.77
N VAL A 52 -10.18 -15.97 -6.17
CA VAL A 52 -10.18 -15.57 -4.76
C VAL A 52 -9.96 -16.76 -3.83
N ASP A 53 -10.54 -17.93 -4.14
CA ASP A 53 -10.39 -19.12 -3.32
C ASP A 53 -8.93 -19.60 -3.32
N ALA A 54 -8.25 -19.54 -4.47
CA ALA A 54 -6.82 -19.81 -4.53
C ALA A 54 -6.01 -18.79 -3.72
N VAL A 55 -6.32 -17.50 -3.79
CA VAL A 55 -5.61 -16.47 -2.98
C VAL A 55 -5.80 -16.69 -1.49
N VAL A 56 -7.02 -17.03 -1.04
CA VAL A 56 -7.31 -17.31 0.37
C VAL A 56 -6.56 -18.56 0.83
N ARG A 57 -6.54 -19.61 0.00
CA ARG A 57 -5.90 -20.89 0.32
C ARG A 57 -4.38 -20.81 0.37
N GLU A 58 -3.77 -20.11 -0.58
CA GLU A 58 -2.30 -19.99 -0.70
C GLU A 58 -1.74 -18.77 0.05
N GLY A 59 -2.61 -17.86 0.51
CA GLY A 59 -2.26 -16.59 1.12
C GLY A 59 -1.77 -15.52 0.13
N MET A 60 -1.17 -15.92 -0.99
CA MET A 60 -0.62 -15.02 -2.00
C MET A 60 -0.55 -15.68 -3.38
N VAL A 61 -0.96 -14.97 -4.42
CA VAL A 61 -0.89 -15.44 -5.82
C VAL A 61 -0.36 -14.33 -6.72
N ARG A 62 0.53 -14.70 -7.65
CA ARG A 62 1.04 -13.80 -8.69
C ARG A 62 0.14 -13.85 -9.92
N VAL A 63 -0.30 -12.68 -10.40
CA VAL A 63 -1.25 -12.49 -11.52
C VAL A 63 -0.62 -11.84 -12.77
N GLY A 64 0.71 -11.67 -12.75
CA GLY A 64 1.54 -11.35 -13.92
C GLY A 64 2.94 -10.83 -13.55
N ASP A 65 3.62 -10.13 -14.48
CA ASP A 65 5.09 -9.97 -14.41
C ASP A 65 5.61 -8.56 -14.09
N GLY A 66 4.75 -7.54 -14.07
CA GLY A 66 5.04 -6.17 -13.63
C GLY A 66 5.17 -5.94 -12.10
N ARG A 67 4.89 -4.69 -11.68
CA ARG A 67 5.15 -4.18 -10.31
C ARG A 67 4.03 -4.41 -9.31
N TYR A 68 2.78 -4.43 -9.73
CA TYR A 68 1.59 -4.63 -8.89
C TYR A 68 0.85 -5.85 -9.38
N GLU A 69 1.46 -7.01 -9.20
CA GLU A 69 1.01 -8.24 -9.87
C GLU A 69 0.90 -9.38 -8.87
N THR A 70 0.80 -9.07 -7.59
CA THR A 70 0.72 -10.05 -6.52
C THR A 70 -0.45 -9.71 -5.64
N VAL A 71 -1.46 -10.57 -5.66
CA VAL A 71 -2.65 -10.47 -4.82
C VAL A 71 -2.36 -11.24 -3.53
N VAL A 72 -2.63 -10.61 -2.40
CA VAL A 72 -2.38 -11.15 -1.06
C VAL A 72 -3.67 -11.16 -0.26
N CYS A 73 -3.94 -12.27 0.44
CA CYS A 73 -4.96 -12.33 1.49
C CYS A 73 -4.36 -11.87 2.81
N LEU A 74 -4.87 -10.76 3.35
CA LEU A 74 -4.46 -10.19 4.64
C LEU A 74 -5.23 -10.80 5.83
N GLY A 75 -6.08 -11.79 5.56
CA GLY A 75 -6.99 -12.40 6.52
C GLY A 75 -8.45 -12.15 6.15
N GLU A 76 -9.33 -12.19 7.16
CA GLU A 76 -10.77 -11.98 6.98
C GLU A 76 -11.30 -10.88 7.91
N ARG A 77 -12.36 -10.22 7.46
CA ARG A 77 -13.14 -9.30 8.26
C ARG A 77 -14.61 -9.66 8.10
N GLU A 78 -15.27 -10.02 9.19
CA GLU A 78 -16.70 -10.39 9.17
C GLU A 78 -17.02 -11.52 8.18
N GLY A 79 -16.10 -12.48 8.04
CA GLY A 79 -16.20 -13.60 7.09
C GLY A 79 -15.93 -13.23 5.63
N ILE A 80 -15.48 -12.01 5.35
CA ILE A 80 -15.11 -11.53 4.02
C ILE A 80 -13.58 -11.46 3.91
N PRO A 81 -12.97 -12.10 2.89
CA PRO A 81 -11.53 -11.99 2.65
C PRO A 81 -11.09 -10.54 2.43
N VAL A 82 -10.01 -10.13 3.09
CA VAL A 82 -9.37 -8.84 2.89
C VAL A 82 -8.21 -9.03 1.92
N LEU A 83 -8.37 -8.53 0.69
CA LEU A 83 -7.35 -8.66 -0.35
C LEU A 83 -6.62 -7.34 -0.58
N THR A 84 -5.36 -7.43 -1.00
CA THR A 84 -4.59 -6.29 -1.52
C THR A 84 -3.75 -6.72 -2.72
N CYS A 85 -3.29 -5.75 -3.51
CA CYS A 85 -2.34 -5.97 -4.60
C CYS A 85 -1.03 -5.24 -4.31
N THR A 86 0.10 -5.92 -4.50
CA THR A 86 1.41 -5.37 -4.21
C THR A 86 2.51 -5.93 -5.11
N ALA A 87 3.75 -5.54 -4.82
CA ALA A 87 4.92 -6.00 -5.55
C ALA A 87 5.34 -7.42 -5.13
N PRO A 88 5.80 -8.24 -6.10
CA PRO A 88 6.29 -9.58 -5.82
C PRO A 88 7.70 -9.60 -5.21
N TRP A 89 8.36 -8.44 -5.11
CA TRP A 89 9.78 -8.37 -4.76
C TRP A 89 9.99 -8.38 -3.25
N ASP A 90 11.13 -8.95 -2.84
CA ASP A 90 11.62 -8.74 -1.50
C ASP A 90 12.04 -7.27 -1.34
N PRO A 91 11.39 -6.50 -0.46
CA PRO A 91 11.74 -5.09 -0.26
C PRO A 91 13.17 -4.88 0.24
N ALA A 92 13.83 -5.88 0.84
CA ALA A 92 15.24 -5.80 1.21
C ALA A 92 16.18 -5.77 -0.01
N THR A 93 15.68 -6.14 -1.20
CA THR A 93 16.45 -6.20 -2.45
C THR A 93 16.23 -4.99 -3.36
N VAL A 94 15.39 -4.04 -2.95
CA VAL A 94 14.98 -2.89 -3.78
C VAL A 94 15.45 -1.58 -3.15
N GLU A 95 15.95 -0.68 -3.98
CA GLU A 95 16.29 0.69 -3.57
C GLU A 95 15.03 1.46 -3.15
N LEU A 96 14.98 1.90 -1.88
CA LEU A 96 13.93 2.78 -1.40
C LEU A 96 14.11 4.20 -1.95
N ARG A 97 13.01 4.78 -2.44
CA ARG A 97 13.01 6.11 -3.05
C ARG A 97 12.13 7.06 -2.28
N ARG A 98 12.61 8.30 -2.12
CA ARG A 98 11.87 9.39 -1.50
C ARG A 98 10.50 9.54 -2.20
N PRO A 99 9.38 9.43 -1.47
CA PRO A 99 8.07 9.70 -2.05
C PRO A 99 7.92 11.18 -2.38
N ALA A 100 7.21 11.50 -3.47
CA ALA A 100 6.96 12.88 -3.85
C ALA A 100 6.03 13.58 -2.83
N PRO A 101 6.20 14.89 -2.54
CA PRO A 101 5.36 15.61 -1.59
C PRO A 101 3.86 15.44 -1.84
N ARG A 102 3.43 15.58 -3.10
CA ARG A 102 2.04 15.40 -3.52
C ARG A 102 1.49 13.99 -3.20
N TYR A 103 2.34 12.96 -3.27
CA TYR A 103 1.95 11.59 -2.91
C TYR A 103 1.75 11.45 -1.41
N LEU A 104 2.67 12.02 -0.61
CA LEU A 104 2.53 12.01 0.84
C LEU A 104 1.29 12.75 1.31
N ARG A 105 0.95 13.90 0.71
CA ARG A 105 -0.30 14.60 1.04
C ARG A 105 -1.53 13.72 0.85
N MET A 106 -1.59 12.98 -0.26
CA MET A 106 -2.68 12.01 -0.49
C MET A 106 -2.73 10.94 0.60
N LEU A 107 -1.59 10.40 1.04
CA LEU A 107 -1.55 9.45 2.15
C LEU A 107 -1.99 10.09 3.48
N VAL A 108 -1.55 11.32 3.76
CA VAL A 108 -1.92 12.09 4.96
C VAL A 108 -3.43 12.28 5.02
N GLU A 109 -4.06 12.72 3.94
CA GLU A 109 -5.53 12.85 3.89
C GLU A 109 -6.23 11.50 4.08
N GLY A 110 -5.73 10.45 3.43
CA GLY A 110 -6.25 9.10 3.64
C GLY A 110 -6.19 8.65 5.11
N LEU A 111 -5.11 8.96 5.83
CA LEU A 111 -4.96 8.65 7.24
C LEU A 111 -5.90 9.46 8.13
N ARG A 112 -6.11 10.74 7.82
CA ARG A 112 -7.10 11.60 8.50
C ARG A 112 -8.50 11.05 8.32
N GLU A 113 -8.91 10.81 7.08
CA GLU A 113 -10.26 10.36 6.75
C GLU A 113 -10.56 8.98 7.33
N SER A 114 -9.61 8.06 7.27
CA SER A 114 -9.87 6.63 7.59
C SER A 114 -9.69 6.31 9.05
N HIS A 115 -8.83 7.05 9.76
CA HIS A 115 -8.47 6.75 11.13
C HIS A 115 -8.68 7.91 12.10
N GLY A 116 -9.04 9.11 11.62
CA GLY A 116 -9.20 10.30 12.46
C GLY A 116 -7.89 10.75 13.13
N TRP A 117 -6.74 10.40 12.55
CA TRP A 117 -5.44 10.71 13.15
C TRP A 117 -5.13 12.20 13.03
N ASP A 118 -4.61 12.75 14.12
CA ASP A 118 -4.05 14.10 14.13
C ASP A 118 -2.66 14.15 13.46
N ALA A 119 -2.16 15.37 13.27
CA ALA A 119 -0.86 15.60 12.64
C ALA A 119 0.29 14.90 13.37
N GLU A 120 0.25 14.85 14.71
CA GLU A 120 1.32 14.26 15.53
C GLU A 120 1.38 12.75 15.34
N ARG A 121 0.23 12.08 15.36
CA ARG A 121 0.14 10.63 15.13
C ARG A 121 0.52 10.27 13.69
N ILE A 122 0.10 11.06 12.71
CA ILE A 122 0.48 10.86 11.31
C ILE A 122 1.99 11.01 11.14
N HIS A 123 2.58 12.05 11.73
CA HIS A 123 4.03 12.27 11.68
C HIS A 123 4.78 11.10 12.29
N SER A 124 4.43 10.70 13.52
CA SER A 124 5.03 9.57 14.21
C SER A 124 4.93 8.26 13.41
N TYR A 125 3.81 8.02 12.74
CA TYR A 125 3.64 6.87 11.87
C TYR A 125 4.57 6.94 10.66
N LEU A 126 4.54 8.06 9.92
CA LEU A 126 5.29 8.21 8.68
C LEU A 126 6.81 8.19 8.91
N VAL A 127 7.35 8.84 9.94
CA VAL A 127 8.81 8.79 10.23
C VAL A 127 9.29 7.39 10.60
N GLY A 128 8.37 6.54 11.09
CA GLY A 128 8.64 5.13 11.35
C GLY A 128 8.82 4.31 10.07
N LEU A 129 8.30 4.78 8.94
CA LEU A 129 8.31 4.02 7.68
C LEU A 129 9.70 4.03 7.00
N PRO A 130 10.16 2.89 6.48
CA PRO A 130 11.46 2.77 5.80
C PRO A 130 11.64 3.74 4.63
N GLY A 131 10.57 3.97 3.85
CA GLY A 131 10.59 4.89 2.70
C GLY A 131 10.63 6.38 3.07
N ILE A 132 10.54 6.70 4.36
CA ILE A 132 10.60 8.08 4.90
C ILE A 132 11.89 8.27 5.68
N ARG A 133 12.26 7.29 6.53
CA ARG A 133 13.44 7.33 7.39
C ARG A 133 14.71 7.62 6.58
N GLY A 134 15.34 8.76 6.84
CA GLY A 134 16.56 9.21 6.17
C GLY A 134 16.37 9.71 4.73
N LEU A 135 15.15 9.67 4.19
CA LEU A 135 14.80 10.18 2.87
C LEU A 135 13.99 11.49 2.93
N TRP A 136 13.38 11.78 4.08
CA TRP A 136 12.67 13.01 4.37
C TRP A 136 13.24 13.65 5.64
N ASP A 137 13.40 14.96 5.61
CA ASP A 137 13.65 15.72 6.83
C ASP A 137 12.39 15.73 7.72
N ALA A 138 12.58 15.60 9.03
CA ALA A 138 11.47 15.47 9.97
C ALA A 138 10.65 16.76 10.10
N ALA A 139 11.29 17.93 9.98
CA ALA A 139 10.60 19.22 10.04
C ALA A 139 9.91 19.53 8.69
N GLU A 140 10.54 19.20 7.57
CA GLU A 140 9.91 19.28 6.24
C GLU A 140 8.65 18.40 6.16
N LEU A 141 8.71 17.19 6.72
CA LEU A 141 7.58 16.28 6.77
C LEU A 141 6.47 16.81 7.69
N ASP A 142 6.80 17.35 8.87
CA ASP A 142 5.80 17.93 9.79
C ASP A 142 5.09 19.13 9.13
N ALA A 143 5.84 20.01 8.47
CA ALA A 143 5.28 21.12 7.71
C ALA A 143 4.32 20.64 6.62
N LEU A 144 4.72 19.61 5.84
CA LEU A 144 3.86 19.01 4.81
C LEU A 144 2.58 18.43 5.39
N ILE A 145 2.67 17.75 6.54
CA ILE A 145 1.50 17.15 7.19
C ILE A 145 0.55 18.25 7.65
N ARG A 146 1.04 19.33 8.25
CA ARG A 146 0.20 20.39 8.83
C ARG A 146 -0.39 21.36 7.82
N GLU A 147 0.06 21.31 6.57
CA GLU A 147 -0.46 22.13 5.49
C GLU A 147 -1.84 21.61 5.04
N GLU A 148 -2.86 22.47 5.15
CA GLU A 148 -4.24 22.21 4.68
C GLU A 148 -4.38 22.38 3.15
#